data_AF-W2THS1-F1
#
_entry.id   AF-W2THS1-F1
#
_cell.length_a   1.000
_cell.length_b   1.000
_cell.length_c   1.000
_cell.angle_alpha   90.00
_cell.angle_beta   90.00
_cell.angle_gamma   90.00
#
_symmetry.space_group_name_H-M   'P 1'
#
loop_
_entity.id
_entity.type
_entity.pdbx_description
1 polymer ?
#
loop_
_entity_poly.entity_id
_entity_poly.type
_entity_poly.pdbx_seq_one_letter_code
_entity_poly.pdbx_strand_id
1 'polypeptide(L)'
;MLGATFLSICAAVAGRNIYVDMLGENSPFADPSSIDRHLSNMEKLNTLQSKIMGIRVCVKPTSHDQINFDADPASPDQLPYLFEGDMILTESQMDSILSNTEDQLWAKQGGHIRPRRSMTSSLYARWTTFPIPYYINVASGVSEPAVLAGVARWETDTCLTFERQYSRANGNGLEFFLGSGCYSMVGRVGYSSQQISIGYGCTSLGTVTHEIGHALGFFHEQGRYDRDAYVSIDSQNIQNGYLSQFTKQSRSSMEDYGVGYDYGSVMHYDQFVGFSLLCTVSCIVD
;
A
#
# COMPACT_ATOMS: atom_id res chain seq x y z
N MET A 1 -6.59 0.22 -57.37
CA MET A 1 -6.02 0.87 -56.17
C MET A 1 -6.45 0.06 -54.96
N LEU A 2 -5.52 -0.72 -54.40
CA LEU A 2 -5.74 -1.59 -53.24
C LEU A 2 -5.76 -0.71 -51.98
N GLY A 3 -6.92 -0.62 -51.32
CA GLY A 3 -7.03 -0.04 -49.98
C GLY A 3 -6.66 -1.10 -48.95
N ALA A 4 -5.51 -0.94 -48.31
CA ALA A 4 -5.15 -1.75 -47.16
C ALA A 4 -5.98 -1.28 -45.95
N THR A 5 -6.98 -2.08 -45.57
CA THR A 5 -7.63 -1.99 -44.27
C THR A 5 -6.61 -2.42 -43.23
N PHE A 6 -6.07 -1.47 -42.47
CA PHE A 6 -5.39 -1.76 -41.21
C PHE A 6 -6.42 -2.34 -40.25
N LEU A 7 -6.47 -3.67 -40.14
CA LEU A 7 -7.03 -4.31 -38.95
C LEU A 7 -6.10 -3.93 -37.80
N SER A 8 -6.49 -2.92 -37.02
CA SER A 8 -5.96 -2.74 -35.68
C SER A 8 -6.44 -3.93 -34.86
N ILE A 9 -5.60 -4.96 -34.79
CA ILE A 9 -5.73 -6.03 -33.81
C ILE A 9 -5.38 -5.37 -32.47
N CYS A 10 -6.36 -4.76 -31.81
CA CYS A 10 -6.33 -4.67 -30.35
C CYS A 10 -6.42 -6.12 -29.85
N ALA A 11 -5.26 -6.76 -29.71
CA ALA A 11 -5.16 -7.91 -28.85
C ALA A 11 -5.56 -7.39 -27.46
N ALA A 12 -6.71 -7.83 -26.97
CA ALA A 12 -7.02 -7.72 -25.55
C ALA A 12 -5.87 -8.44 -24.81
N VAL A 13 -4.97 -7.66 -24.22
CA VAL A 13 -4.07 -8.18 -23.20
C VAL A 13 -5.01 -8.74 -22.15
N ALA A 14 -4.99 -10.06 -21.93
CA ALA A 14 -5.75 -10.68 -20.85
C ALA A 14 -5.47 -9.86 -19.57
N GLY A 15 -6.52 -9.22 -19.07
CA GLY A 15 -6.43 -8.05 -18.19
C GLY A 15 -5.58 -8.33 -16.97
N ARG A 16 -4.46 -7.62 -16.83
CA ARG A 16 -3.79 -7.51 -15.54
C ARG A 16 -4.71 -6.66 -14.68
N ASN A 17 -5.23 -7.25 -13.61
CA ASN A 17 -5.94 -6.52 -12.58
C ASN A 17 -5.31 -6.84 -11.22
N ILE A 18 -5.53 -5.94 -10.27
CA ILE A 18 -4.91 -6.02 -8.94
C ILE A 18 -5.32 -7.28 -8.19
N TYR A 19 -6.50 -7.85 -8.46
CA TYR A 19 -6.93 -9.11 -7.84
C TYR A 19 -6.02 -10.29 -8.21
N VAL A 20 -5.66 -10.42 -9.49
CA VAL A 20 -4.71 -11.45 -9.95
C VAL A 20 -3.35 -11.24 -9.32
N ASP A 21 -2.89 -9.99 -9.23
CA ASP A 21 -1.59 -9.69 -8.61
C ASP A 21 -1.59 -9.98 -7.10
N MET A 22 -2.70 -9.71 -6.40
CA MET A 22 -2.89 -10.06 -4.99
C MET A 22 -2.90 -11.57 -4.77
N LEU A 23 -3.32 -12.39 -5.74
CA LEU A 23 -3.19 -13.86 -5.67
C LEU A 23 -1.86 -14.38 -6.24
N GLY A 24 -0.95 -13.47 -6.61
CA GLY A 24 0.34 -13.79 -7.19
C GLY A 24 1.27 -14.55 -6.24
N GLU A 25 2.26 -15.22 -6.81
CA GLU A 25 3.29 -15.90 -6.03
C GLU A 25 4.06 -14.92 -5.15
N ASN A 26 4.23 -15.26 -3.86
CA ASN A 26 4.87 -14.43 -2.83
C ASN A 26 4.05 -13.22 -2.34
N SER A 27 2.77 -13.14 -2.71
CA SER A 27 1.80 -12.31 -1.99
C SER A 27 1.50 -12.89 -0.60
N PRO A 28 1.15 -12.08 0.41
CA PRO A 28 0.67 -12.59 1.69
C PRO A 28 -0.74 -13.18 1.61
N PHE A 29 -1.48 -12.99 0.51
CA PHE A 29 -2.78 -13.61 0.30
C PHE A 29 -2.61 -15.02 -0.28
N ALA A 30 -3.00 -16.03 0.50
CA ALA A 30 -2.84 -17.43 0.12
C ALA A 30 -3.93 -17.91 -0.87
N ASP A 31 -5.12 -17.31 -0.81
CA ASP A 31 -6.30 -17.72 -1.57
C ASP A 31 -7.35 -16.59 -1.63
N PRO A 32 -8.41 -16.70 -2.45
CA PRO A 32 -9.49 -15.71 -2.52
C PRO A 32 -10.13 -15.40 -1.16
N SER A 33 -10.22 -16.38 -0.24
CA SER A 33 -10.80 -16.15 1.09
C SER A 33 -9.94 -15.22 1.95
N SER A 34 -8.62 -15.23 1.75
CA SER A 34 -7.71 -14.30 2.41
C SER A 34 -7.86 -12.86 1.90
N ILE A 35 -8.21 -12.69 0.63
CA ILE A 35 -8.58 -11.38 0.07
C ILE A 35 -9.90 -10.91 0.68
N ASP A 36 -10.93 -11.77 0.78
CA ASP A 36 -12.19 -11.42 1.43
C ASP A 36 -12.01 -11.01 2.89
N ARG A 37 -11.15 -11.72 3.64
CA ARG A 37 -10.80 -11.32 5.02
C ARG A 37 -10.15 -9.94 5.06
N HIS A 38 -9.22 -9.65 4.15
CA HIS A 38 -8.58 -8.34 4.04
C HIS A 38 -9.59 -7.23 3.72
N LEU A 39 -10.45 -7.42 2.73
CA LEU A 39 -11.50 -6.46 2.37
C LEU A 39 -12.47 -6.23 3.53
N SER A 40 -12.87 -7.31 4.23
CA SER A 40 -13.68 -7.22 5.44
C SER A 40 -13.00 -6.41 6.55
N ASN A 41 -11.69 -6.62 6.74
CA ASN A 41 -10.92 -5.87 7.73
C ASN A 41 -10.72 -4.40 7.35
N MET A 42 -10.55 -4.09 6.07
CA MET A 42 -10.53 -2.70 5.55
C MET A 42 -11.87 -2.00 5.81
N GLU A 43 -13.00 -2.68 5.65
CA GLU A 43 -14.32 -2.12 5.98
C GLU A 43 -14.52 -1.93 7.49
N LYS A 44 -14.03 -2.86 8.32
CA LYS A 44 -14.01 -2.68 9.77
C LYS A 44 -13.19 -1.44 10.16
N LEU A 45 -12.02 -1.23 9.56
CA LEU A 45 -11.21 -0.04 9.77
C LEU A 45 -11.97 1.22 9.37
N ASN A 46 -12.63 1.22 8.21
CA ASN A 46 -13.45 2.34 7.75
C ASN A 46 -14.60 2.66 8.74
N THR A 47 -15.24 1.62 9.28
CA THR A 47 -16.27 1.77 10.33
C THR A 47 -15.70 2.29 11.66
N LEU A 48 -14.50 1.88 12.08
CA LEU A 48 -13.87 2.42 13.28
C LEU A 48 -13.47 3.88 13.08
N GLN A 49 -12.87 4.22 11.94
CA GLN A 49 -12.49 5.58 11.59
C GLN A 49 -13.70 6.50 11.53
N SER A 50 -14.84 6.05 11.01
CA SER A 50 -16.07 6.85 10.99
C SER A 50 -16.55 7.23 12.39
N LYS A 51 -16.47 6.31 13.36
CA LYS A 51 -16.76 6.58 14.78
C LYS A 51 -15.74 7.55 15.39
N ILE A 52 -14.46 7.38 15.07
CA ILE A 52 -13.38 8.27 15.53
C ILE A 52 -13.54 9.67 14.93
N MET A 53 -14.04 9.83 13.71
CA MET A 53 -14.21 11.13 13.06
C MET A 53 -15.61 11.73 13.28
N GLY A 54 -16.57 10.94 13.78
CA GLY A 54 -17.95 11.40 13.97
C GLY A 54 -18.74 11.52 12.65
N ILE A 55 -18.38 10.74 11.64
CA ILE A 55 -18.98 10.76 10.31
C ILE A 55 -19.82 9.50 10.10
N ARG A 56 -20.93 9.64 9.37
CA ARG A 56 -21.67 8.47 8.86
C ARG A 56 -21.02 7.99 7.58
N VAL A 57 -20.73 6.70 7.50
CA VAL A 57 -20.17 6.07 6.30
C VAL A 57 -21.13 5.04 5.74
N CYS A 58 -21.01 4.83 4.44
CA CYS A 58 -21.63 3.71 3.75
C CYS A 58 -20.76 2.45 3.91
N VAL A 59 -21.41 1.28 3.92
CA VAL A 59 -20.75 -0.02 3.97
C VAL A 59 -20.29 -0.38 2.55
N LYS A 60 -19.01 -0.72 2.38
CA LYS A 60 -18.50 -1.24 1.11
C LYS A 60 -18.70 -2.75 0.99
N PRO A 61 -18.75 -3.28 -0.25
CA PRO A 61 -18.66 -4.72 -0.48
C PRO A 61 -17.38 -5.29 0.13
N THR A 62 -17.50 -6.44 0.78
CA THR A 62 -16.39 -7.11 1.48
C THR A 62 -16.01 -8.46 0.86
N SER A 63 -16.70 -8.83 -0.22
CA SER A 63 -16.43 -10.05 -0.99
C SER A 63 -15.89 -9.69 -2.36
N HIS A 64 -14.85 -10.41 -2.80
CA HIS A 64 -14.24 -10.24 -4.11
C HIS A 64 -15.24 -10.39 -5.26
N ASP A 65 -16.24 -11.27 -5.13
CA ASP A 65 -17.29 -11.48 -6.14
C ASP A 65 -18.20 -10.25 -6.33
N GLN A 66 -18.18 -9.32 -5.39
CA GLN A 66 -19.00 -8.10 -5.41
C GLN A 66 -18.22 -6.86 -5.85
N ILE A 67 -16.92 -7.00 -6.11
CA ILE A 67 -16.03 -5.90 -6.44
C ILE A 67 -15.58 -5.99 -7.89
N ASN A 68 -15.72 -4.87 -8.61
CA ASN A 68 -15.11 -4.73 -9.94
C ASN A 68 -13.65 -4.29 -9.81
N PHE A 69 -12.72 -5.25 -9.81
CA PHE A 69 -11.28 -4.98 -9.77
C PHE A 69 -10.70 -4.44 -11.09
N ASP A 70 -11.50 -4.42 -12.16
CA ASP A 70 -11.11 -3.85 -13.45
C ASP A 70 -11.44 -2.34 -13.55
N ALA A 71 -12.00 -1.75 -12.49
CA ALA A 71 -12.26 -0.32 -12.45
C ALA A 71 -10.94 0.46 -12.35
N ASP A 72 -10.73 1.40 -13.28
CA ASP A 72 -9.55 2.26 -13.28
C ASP A 72 -9.50 3.10 -11.99
N PRO A 73 -8.42 3.01 -11.19
CA PRO A 73 -8.24 3.88 -10.04
C PRO A 73 -7.98 5.32 -10.51
N ALA A 74 -8.22 6.30 -9.62
CA ALA A 74 -7.94 7.71 -9.92
C ALA A 74 -6.45 7.98 -10.21
N SER A 75 -5.56 7.18 -9.60
CA SER A 75 -4.11 7.21 -9.76
C SER A 75 -3.56 5.80 -9.53
N PRO A 76 -2.47 5.38 -10.19
CA PRO A 76 -1.94 4.02 -10.07
C PRO A 76 -1.44 3.64 -8.66
N ASP A 77 -1.21 4.61 -7.79
CA ASP A 77 -0.83 4.49 -6.37
C ASP A 77 -2.02 4.68 -5.39
N GLN A 78 -3.25 4.79 -5.90
CA GLN A 78 -4.46 4.98 -5.09
C GLN A 78 -5.44 3.82 -5.29
N LEU A 79 -4.94 2.60 -5.09
CA LEU A 79 -5.72 1.39 -5.25
C LEU A 79 -6.66 1.23 -4.04
N PRO A 80 -7.99 1.30 -4.25
CA PRO A 80 -8.97 1.38 -3.17
C PRO A 80 -9.04 0.12 -2.29
N TYR A 81 -8.44 -0.98 -2.75
CA TYR A 81 -8.43 -2.29 -2.12
C TYR A 81 -7.17 -2.54 -1.29
N LEU A 82 -6.15 -1.69 -1.44
CA LEU A 82 -4.93 -1.75 -0.64
C LEU A 82 -5.04 -0.80 0.56
N PHE A 83 -4.23 -1.06 1.58
CA PHE A 83 -4.15 -0.18 2.74
C PHE A 83 -3.38 1.08 2.34
N GLU A 84 -3.93 2.26 2.66
CA GLU A 84 -3.43 3.56 2.19
C GLU A 84 -3.11 3.58 0.68
N GLY A 85 -3.89 2.89 -0.14
CA GLY A 85 -3.79 2.97 -1.60
C GLY A 85 -2.71 2.10 -2.26
N ASP A 86 -1.59 1.83 -1.60
CA ASP A 86 -0.40 1.21 -2.20
C ASP A 86 0.30 0.19 -1.28
N MET A 87 -0.25 -0.11 -0.11
CA MET A 87 0.33 -1.10 0.80
C MET A 87 -0.45 -2.41 0.85
N ILE A 88 0.24 -3.50 0.52
CA ILE A 88 -0.21 -4.86 0.81
C ILE A 88 0.25 -5.25 2.22
N LEU A 89 -0.71 -5.47 3.11
CA LEU A 89 -0.44 -5.86 4.49
C LEU A 89 -0.54 -7.36 4.71
N THR A 90 0.29 -7.90 5.60
CA THR A 90 0.06 -9.23 6.17
C THR A 90 -1.15 -9.24 7.09
N GLU A 91 -1.75 -10.40 7.34
CA GLU A 91 -2.83 -10.54 8.32
C GLU A 91 -2.43 -9.99 9.70
N SER A 92 -1.20 -10.25 10.15
CA SER A 92 -0.69 -9.76 11.43
C SER A 92 -0.51 -8.24 11.49
N GLN A 93 -0.12 -7.60 10.37
CA GLN A 93 -0.05 -6.15 10.27
C GLN A 93 -1.46 -5.55 10.33
N MET A 94 -2.41 -6.10 9.56
CA MET A 94 -3.80 -5.67 9.56
C MET A 94 -4.44 -5.78 10.96
N ASP A 95 -4.28 -6.90 11.64
CA ASP A 95 -4.79 -7.12 12.99
C ASP A 95 -4.20 -6.12 13.99
N SER A 96 -2.91 -5.79 13.84
CA SER A 96 -2.25 -4.78 14.69
C SER A 96 -2.85 -3.40 14.45
N ILE A 97 -3.12 -3.01 13.20
CA ILE A 97 -3.72 -1.72 12.85
C ILE A 97 -5.16 -1.63 13.36
N LEU A 98 -5.95 -2.70 13.21
CA LEU A 98 -7.30 -2.80 13.77
C LEU A 98 -7.29 -2.61 15.29
N SER A 99 -6.46 -3.37 16.00
CA SER A 99 -6.35 -3.27 17.46
C SER A 99 -5.90 -1.86 17.91
N ASN A 100 -4.94 -1.26 17.20
CA ASN A 100 -4.50 0.11 17.47
C ASN A 100 -5.63 1.13 17.25
N THR A 101 -6.45 0.93 16.23
CA THR A 101 -7.58 1.81 15.91
C THR A 101 -8.70 1.68 16.96
N GLU A 102 -8.98 0.47 17.43
CA GLU A 102 -9.90 0.24 18.55
C GLU A 102 -9.43 0.95 19.83
N ASP A 103 -8.14 0.87 20.14
CA ASP A 103 -7.54 1.58 21.27
C ASP A 103 -7.69 3.11 21.11
N GLN A 104 -7.50 3.66 19.90
CA GLN A 104 -7.73 5.09 19.63
C GLN A 104 -9.20 5.51 19.87
N LEU A 105 -10.15 4.70 19.42
CA LEU A 105 -11.58 4.95 19.66
C LEU A 105 -11.89 4.91 21.17
N TRP A 106 -11.33 3.94 21.89
CA TRP A 106 -11.47 3.82 23.34
C TRP A 106 -10.90 5.04 24.07
N ALA A 107 -9.72 5.53 23.69
CA ALA A 107 -9.16 6.77 24.25
C ALA A 107 -10.03 7.99 23.96
N LYS A 108 -10.58 8.10 22.74
CA LYS A 108 -11.50 9.19 22.39
C LYS A 108 -12.75 9.21 23.29
N GLN A 109 -13.19 8.04 23.76
CA GLN A 109 -14.31 7.88 24.69
C GLN A 109 -13.94 8.10 26.17
N GLY A 110 -12.72 8.58 26.46
CA GLY A 110 -12.26 8.85 27.81
C GLY A 110 -11.59 7.66 28.50
N GLY A 111 -11.33 6.57 27.77
CA GLY A 111 -10.61 5.41 28.28
C GLY A 111 -9.11 5.66 28.43
N HIS A 112 -8.51 5.08 29.47
CA HIS A 112 -7.04 5.07 29.61
C HIS A 112 -6.44 3.88 28.85
N ILE A 113 -5.65 4.16 27.81
CA ILE A 113 -4.88 3.13 27.11
C ILE A 113 -3.68 2.77 27.98
N ARG A 114 -3.50 1.48 28.30
CA ARG A 114 -2.24 0.99 28.85
C ARG A 114 -1.25 0.83 27.69
N PRO A 115 0.00 1.35 27.81
CA PRO A 115 1.02 1.12 26.79
C PRO A 115 1.20 -0.38 26.56
N ARG A 116 0.74 -0.88 25.41
CA ARG A 116 1.09 -2.22 24.94
C ARG A 116 2.41 -2.11 24.20
N ARG A 117 3.32 -3.07 24.43
CA ARG A 117 4.46 -3.27 23.52
C ARG A 117 3.86 -3.76 22.21
N SER A 118 3.79 -2.88 21.20
CA SER A 118 3.24 -3.25 19.90
C SER A 118 4.20 -4.16 19.15
N MET A 119 3.64 -5.03 18.32
CA MET A 119 4.33 -6.05 17.53
C MET A 119 4.89 -5.49 16.20
N THR A 120 4.86 -4.18 15.99
CA THR A 120 5.11 -3.54 14.68
C THR A 120 6.39 -2.70 14.62
N SER A 121 7.04 -2.39 15.76
CA SER A 121 8.48 -2.12 15.80
C SER A 121 9.32 -3.40 15.64
N SER A 122 8.73 -4.45 15.03
CA SER A 122 9.29 -5.78 15.00
C SER A 122 10.60 -5.77 14.23
N LEU A 123 11.68 -6.06 14.94
CA LEU A 123 12.99 -6.34 14.35
C LEU A 123 12.88 -7.43 13.25
N TYR A 124 11.88 -8.32 13.32
CA TYR A 124 11.65 -9.33 12.29
C TYR A 124 11.16 -8.75 10.97
N ALA A 125 10.42 -7.64 10.98
CA ALA A 125 10.00 -6.98 9.74
C ALA A 125 11.10 -6.09 9.13
N ARG A 126 12.27 -5.95 9.79
CA ARG A 126 13.40 -5.21 9.26
C ARG A 126 14.28 -6.10 8.39
N TRP A 127 14.92 -5.48 7.41
CA TRP A 127 16.05 -6.08 6.71
C TRP A 127 17.28 -6.06 7.62
N THR A 128 17.78 -7.23 7.99
CA THR A 128 18.94 -7.37 8.89
C THR A 128 20.19 -7.90 8.19
N THR A 129 20.05 -8.32 6.93
CA THR A 129 21.13 -8.84 6.10
C THR A 129 21.31 -7.90 4.92
N PHE A 130 22.54 -7.45 4.72
CA PHE A 130 22.94 -6.57 3.63
C PHE A 130 24.11 -7.21 2.85
N PRO A 131 24.21 -6.97 1.54
CA PRO A 131 23.27 -6.21 0.71
C PRO A 131 21.90 -6.89 0.56
N ILE A 132 20.82 -6.12 0.36
CA ILE A 132 19.48 -6.65 0.11
C ILE A 132 19.44 -7.23 -1.32
N PRO A 133 19.18 -8.54 -1.51
CA PRO A 133 19.08 -9.11 -2.84
C PRO A 133 17.86 -8.58 -3.57
N TYR A 134 18.01 -8.19 -4.84
CA TYR A 134 16.88 -7.79 -5.67
C TYR A 134 16.96 -8.35 -7.09
N TYR A 135 15.80 -8.66 -7.67
CA TYR A 135 15.64 -9.17 -9.02
C TYR A 135 14.68 -8.26 -9.79
N ILE A 136 15.06 -7.91 -11.01
CA ILE A 136 14.19 -7.17 -11.94
C ILE A 136 13.62 -8.19 -12.92
N ASN A 137 12.32 -8.47 -12.81
CA ASN A 137 11.63 -9.38 -13.70
C ASN A 137 11.36 -8.72 -15.06
N VAL A 138 12.41 -8.54 -15.86
CA VAL A 138 12.32 -7.89 -17.17
C VAL A 138 11.31 -8.57 -18.10
N ALA A 139 11.06 -9.87 -17.92
CA ALA A 139 10.07 -10.62 -18.68
C ALA A 139 8.63 -10.17 -18.40
N SER A 140 8.36 -9.55 -17.24
CA SER A 140 7.05 -8.95 -16.96
C SER A 140 6.82 -7.65 -17.74
N GLY A 141 7.87 -7.03 -18.30
CA GLY A 141 7.83 -5.71 -18.93
C GLY A 141 8.07 -4.54 -17.98
N VAL A 142 8.56 -4.80 -16.76
CA VAL A 142 8.89 -3.74 -15.79
C VAL A 142 10.04 -2.87 -16.30
N SER A 143 10.00 -1.56 -16.03
CA SER A 143 11.05 -0.63 -16.46
C SER A 143 12.34 -0.81 -15.66
N GLU A 144 13.28 -1.58 -16.20
CA GLU A 144 14.61 -1.76 -15.61
C GLU A 144 15.33 -0.42 -15.32
N PRO A 145 15.38 0.57 -16.23
CA PRO A 145 16.04 1.85 -15.94
C PRO A 145 15.42 2.59 -14.75
N ALA A 146 14.10 2.55 -14.58
CA ALA A 146 13.41 3.20 -13.48
C ALA A 146 13.75 2.51 -12.14
N VAL A 147 13.71 1.17 -12.11
CA VAL A 147 14.10 0.39 -10.93
C VAL A 147 15.55 0.65 -10.53
N LEU A 148 16.48 0.62 -11.49
CA LEU A 148 17.89 0.91 -11.22
C LEU A 148 18.10 2.33 -10.66
N ALA A 149 17.37 3.33 -11.17
CA ALA A 149 17.43 4.69 -10.65
C ALA A 149 16.92 4.81 -9.22
N GLY A 150 15.81 4.14 -8.88
CA GLY A 150 15.27 4.12 -7.52
C GLY A 150 16.19 3.40 -6.51
N VAL A 151 16.76 2.25 -6.89
CA VAL A 151 17.76 1.55 -6.06
C VAL A 151 18.99 2.44 -5.83
N ALA A 152 19.55 3.02 -6.90
CA ALA A 152 20.70 3.91 -6.81
C ALA A 152 20.44 5.14 -5.92
N ARG A 153 19.19 5.62 -5.87
CA ARG A 153 18.82 6.74 -5.01
C ARG A 153 18.96 6.40 -3.53
N TRP A 154 18.48 5.23 -3.12
CA TRP A 154 18.65 4.75 -1.75
C TRP A 154 20.12 4.51 -1.39
N GLU A 155 20.91 3.94 -2.28
CA GLU A 155 22.35 3.70 -2.04
C GLU A 155 23.17 5.00 -1.98
N THR A 156 22.73 6.06 -2.68
CA THR A 156 23.42 7.36 -2.68
C THR A 156 23.15 8.15 -1.41
N ASP A 157 21.90 8.11 -0.91
CA ASP A 157 21.46 8.96 0.20
C ASP A 157 21.54 8.25 1.57
N THR A 158 21.78 6.93 1.59
CA THR A 158 21.81 6.13 2.83
C THR A 158 22.98 5.14 2.86
N CYS A 159 23.11 4.40 3.96
CA CYS A 159 24.08 3.29 4.07
C CYS A 159 23.53 1.93 3.62
N LEU A 160 22.29 1.89 3.10
CA LEU A 160 21.70 0.67 2.56
C LEU A 160 22.44 0.27 1.29
N THR A 161 22.57 -1.04 1.09
CA THR A 161 23.21 -1.61 -0.11
C THR A 161 22.31 -2.69 -0.68
N PHE A 162 22.30 -2.80 -2.01
CA PHE A 162 21.47 -3.73 -2.75
C PHE A 162 22.33 -4.57 -3.69
N GLU A 163 21.97 -5.84 -3.87
CA GLU A 163 22.70 -6.75 -4.76
C GLU A 163 21.76 -7.27 -5.85
N ARG A 164 22.07 -6.92 -7.10
CA ARG A 164 21.29 -7.36 -8.25
C ARG A 164 21.50 -8.85 -8.50
N GLN A 165 20.39 -9.59 -8.54
CA GLN A 165 20.29 -10.97 -8.97
C GLN A 165 19.59 -11.06 -10.33
N TYR A 166 19.84 -12.14 -11.07
CA TYR A 166 19.19 -12.42 -12.37
C TYR A 166 18.03 -13.43 -12.27
N SER A 167 17.70 -13.82 -11.04
CA SER A 167 16.53 -14.61 -10.66
C SER A 167 16.14 -14.24 -9.23
N ARG A 168 14.96 -14.70 -8.78
CA ARG A 168 14.55 -14.59 -7.37
C ARG A 168 15.64 -15.14 -6.44
N ALA A 169 15.80 -14.50 -5.28
CA ALA A 169 16.75 -14.95 -4.27
C ALA A 169 16.27 -16.26 -3.62
N ASN A 170 17.22 -17.10 -3.22
CA ASN A 170 16.95 -18.27 -2.37
C ASN A 170 16.74 -17.79 -0.93
N GLY A 171 15.58 -17.21 -0.66
CA GLY A 171 15.24 -16.58 0.62
C GLY A 171 14.59 -15.21 0.43
N ASN A 172 14.66 -14.37 1.46
CA ASN A 172 14.18 -13.00 1.37
C ASN A 172 14.99 -12.18 0.35
N GLY A 173 14.25 -11.40 -0.44
CA GLY A 173 14.78 -10.46 -1.43
C GLY A 173 13.63 -9.65 -1.99
N LEU A 174 13.93 -8.77 -2.94
CA LEU A 174 12.93 -7.96 -3.63
C LEU A 174 12.78 -8.47 -5.08
N GLU A 175 11.56 -8.59 -5.58
CA GLU A 175 11.27 -8.80 -7.00
C GLU A 175 10.49 -7.61 -7.54
N PHE A 176 11.07 -6.87 -8.48
CA PHE A 176 10.36 -5.83 -9.21
C PHE A 176 9.68 -6.42 -10.43
N PHE A 177 8.39 -6.11 -10.61
CA PHE A 177 7.59 -6.59 -11.73
C PHE A 177 6.58 -5.54 -12.19
N LEU A 178 5.98 -5.77 -13.36
CA LEU A 178 4.94 -4.94 -13.95
C LEU A 178 3.57 -5.45 -13.46
N GLY A 179 3.09 -4.91 -12.34
CA GLY A 179 1.75 -5.18 -11.80
C GLY A 179 0.74 -4.08 -12.15
N SER A 180 -0.43 -4.19 -11.53
CA SER A 180 -1.60 -3.33 -11.76
C SER A 180 -1.61 -2.14 -10.80
N GLY A 181 -0.66 -1.22 -10.98
CA GLY A 181 -0.48 -0.02 -10.15
C GLY A 181 0.92 0.05 -9.52
N CYS A 182 1.08 0.98 -8.59
CA CYS A 182 2.28 1.16 -7.78
C CYS A 182 1.95 0.69 -6.36
N TYR A 183 2.64 -0.34 -5.88
CA TYR A 183 2.43 -0.86 -4.53
C TYR A 183 3.54 -1.79 -4.09
N SER A 184 3.60 -1.99 -2.78
CA SER A 184 4.60 -2.82 -2.12
C SER A 184 4.05 -3.41 -0.82
N MET A 185 4.77 -4.39 -0.28
CA MET A 185 4.57 -4.86 1.08
C MET A 185 5.38 -4.00 2.05
N VAL A 186 4.91 -3.87 3.29
CA VAL A 186 5.61 -3.04 4.29
C VAL A 186 6.64 -3.86 5.08
N GLY A 187 7.91 -3.52 4.90
CA GLY A 187 9.03 -4.21 5.53
C GLY A 187 9.34 -5.56 4.88
N ARG A 188 10.23 -6.34 5.52
CA ARG A 188 10.59 -7.70 5.11
C ARG A 188 9.48 -8.69 5.47
N VAL A 189 8.82 -9.25 4.45
CA VAL A 189 7.71 -10.19 4.61
C VAL A 189 8.11 -11.61 4.22
N GLY A 190 7.62 -12.59 4.97
CA GLY A 190 7.79 -14.02 4.66
C GLY A 190 9.25 -14.50 4.68
N TYR A 191 9.53 -15.52 3.86
CA TYR A 191 10.85 -16.18 3.75
C TYR A 191 11.33 -16.29 2.29
N SER A 192 10.62 -15.68 1.35
CA SER A 192 10.93 -15.68 -0.09
C SER A 192 11.08 -14.24 -0.60
N SER A 193 11.40 -14.08 -1.89
CA SER A 193 11.44 -12.76 -2.52
C SER A 193 10.03 -12.16 -2.54
N GLN A 194 9.89 -10.96 -1.99
CA GLN A 194 8.63 -10.23 -1.94
C GLN A 194 8.52 -9.30 -3.15
N GLN A 195 7.32 -9.15 -3.70
CA GLN A 195 7.12 -8.38 -4.93
C GLN A 195 6.90 -6.89 -4.66
N ILE A 196 7.44 -6.05 -5.56
CA ILE A 196 7.19 -4.61 -5.67
C ILE A 196 6.65 -4.33 -7.08
N SER A 197 5.45 -3.78 -7.16
CA SER A 197 4.84 -3.45 -8.45
C SER A 197 5.27 -2.07 -8.92
N ILE A 198 5.92 -2.02 -10.07
CA ILE A 198 6.16 -0.78 -10.82
C ILE A 198 5.36 -0.88 -12.12
N GLY A 199 4.07 -0.56 -12.00
CA GLY A 199 3.09 -0.59 -13.08
C GLY A 199 3.21 0.56 -14.10
N TYR A 200 2.24 0.64 -15.00
CA TYR A 200 2.12 1.80 -15.91
C TYR A 200 1.88 3.08 -15.10
N GLY A 201 2.62 4.15 -15.41
CA GLY A 201 2.59 5.40 -14.65
C GLY A 201 3.52 5.45 -13.43
N CYS A 202 4.12 4.33 -13.02
CA CYS A 202 4.92 4.24 -11.79
C CYS A 202 6.43 4.45 -11.98
N THR A 203 6.88 4.91 -13.15
CA THR A 203 8.32 4.92 -13.51
C THR A 203 9.08 6.17 -13.07
N SER A 204 8.43 7.09 -12.33
CA SER A 204 9.10 8.27 -11.79
C SER A 204 10.09 7.88 -10.70
N LEU A 205 11.18 8.64 -10.55
CA LEU A 205 12.17 8.38 -9.49
C LEU A 205 11.53 8.41 -8.09
N GLY A 206 10.61 9.36 -7.86
CA GLY A 206 9.89 9.47 -6.59
C GLY A 206 9.06 8.23 -6.30
N THR A 207 8.26 7.77 -7.27
CA THR A 207 7.41 6.58 -7.12
C THR A 207 8.23 5.32 -6.85
N VAL A 208 9.27 5.04 -7.64
CA VAL A 208 10.09 3.84 -7.39
C VAL A 208 10.77 3.90 -6.01
N THR A 209 11.26 5.08 -5.62
CA THR A 209 11.87 5.29 -4.30
C THR A 209 10.85 5.07 -3.17
N HIS A 210 9.61 5.53 -3.36
CA HIS A 210 8.47 5.35 -2.46
C HIS A 210 8.18 3.87 -2.22
N GLU A 211 8.01 3.09 -3.29
CA GLU A 211 7.70 1.66 -3.19
C GLU A 211 8.82 0.84 -2.54
N ILE A 212 10.08 1.23 -2.79
CA ILE A 212 11.23 0.66 -2.06
C ILE A 212 11.17 1.07 -0.58
N GLY A 213 10.75 2.31 -0.28
CA GLY A 213 10.52 2.78 1.09
C GLY A 213 9.53 1.90 1.85
N HIS A 214 8.40 1.56 1.25
CA HIS A 214 7.48 0.57 1.82
C HIS A 214 8.17 -0.76 2.09
N ALA A 215 8.89 -1.32 1.11
CA ALA A 215 9.61 -2.58 1.29
C ALA A 215 10.66 -2.53 2.41
N LEU A 216 11.23 -1.35 2.68
CA LEU A 216 12.16 -1.11 3.80
C LEU A 216 11.46 -0.97 5.16
N GLY A 217 10.14 -0.75 5.17
CA GLY A 217 9.31 -0.71 6.38
C GLY A 217 8.67 0.64 6.67
N PHE A 218 8.74 1.60 5.75
CA PHE A 218 8.09 2.90 5.93
C PHE A 218 6.60 2.82 5.59
N PHE A 219 5.76 3.29 6.51
CA PHE A 219 4.38 3.68 6.23
C PHE A 219 4.36 5.12 5.71
N HIS A 220 3.20 5.59 5.29
CA HIS A 220 3.08 6.98 4.87
C HIS A 220 3.21 7.99 6.01
N GLU A 221 3.71 9.17 5.68
CA GLU A 221 3.96 10.26 6.63
C GLU A 221 2.65 10.81 7.22
N GLN A 222 1.57 10.91 6.44
CA GLN A 222 0.24 11.30 6.97
C GLN A 222 -0.39 10.24 7.88
N GLY A 223 0.12 9.01 7.85
CA GLY A 223 -0.27 7.92 8.73
C GLY A 223 0.35 8.02 10.13
N ARG A 224 1.25 8.98 10.38
CA ARG A 224 1.92 9.12 11.69
C ARG A 224 0.95 9.34 12.85
N TYR A 225 1.32 8.84 14.03
CA TYR A 225 0.54 8.98 15.25
C TYR A 225 0.33 10.45 15.68
N ASP A 226 1.32 11.31 15.39
CA ASP A 226 1.39 12.72 15.72
C ASP A 226 0.93 13.66 14.59
N ARG A 227 0.46 13.12 13.44
CA ARG A 227 0.10 13.91 12.26
C ARG A 227 -0.89 15.06 12.51
N ASP A 228 -1.80 14.90 13.47
CA ASP A 228 -2.82 15.93 13.79
C ASP A 228 -2.22 17.21 14.42
N ALA A 229 -0.93 17.20 14.81
CA ALA A 229 -0.20 18.40 15.21
C ALA A 229 0.33 19.22 14.02
N TYR A 230 0.30 18.66 12.80
CA TYR A 230 0.95 19.19 11.61
C TYR A 230 -0.01 19.39 10.44
N VAL A 231 -0.97 18.48 10.27
CA VAL A 231 -1.99 18.50 9.22
C VAL A 231 -3.37 18.26 9.80
N SER A 232 -4.38 18.81 9.14
CA SER A 232 -5.79 18.54 9.45
C SER A 232 -6.42 17.78 8.30
N ILE A 233 -7.09 16.67 8.61
CA ILE A 233 -7.84 15.89 7.63
C ILE A 233 -9.27 16.44 7.57
N ASP A 234 -9.63 17.06 6.45
CA ASP A 234 -11.02 17.46 6.19
C ASP A 234 -11.80 16.23 5.72
N SER A 235 -12.33 15.50 6.70
CA SER A 235 -13.01 14.25 6.49
C SER A 235 -14.37 14.39 5.78
N GLN A 236 -14.90 15.61 5.62
CA GLN A 236 -16.08 15.87 4.78
C GLN A 236 -15.77 15.76 3.29
N ASN A 237 -14.50 15.93 2.91
CA ASN A 237 -14.05 15.84 1.52
C ASN A 237 -13.55 14.45 1.14
N ILE A 238 -13.56 13.50 2.07
CA ILE A 238 -13.20 12.11 1.81
C ILE A 238 -14.41 11.39 1.23
N GLN A 239 -14.20 10.68 0.13
CA GLN A 239 -15.21 9.82 -0.48
C GLN A 239 -15.69 8.75 0.51
N ASN A 240 -17.00 8.50 0.53
CA ASN A 240 -17.59 7.49 1.41
C ASN A 240 -16.92 6.13 1.27
N GLY A 241 -16.59 5.52 2.41
CA GLY A 241 -15.91 4.22 2.49
C GLY A 241 -14.39 4.28 2.38
N TYR A 242 -13.78 5.46 2.32
CA TYR A 242 -12.32 5.63 2.22
C TYR A 242 -11.67 6.23 3.47
N LEU A 243 -12.37 6.30 4.60
CA LEU A 243 -11.79 6.83 5.84
C LEU A 243 -10.63 5.96 6.35
N SER A 244 -10.64 4.65 6.04
CA SER A 244 -9.54 3.75 6.38
C SER A 244 -8.20 4.16 5.76
N GLN A 245 -8.22 4.88 4.63
CA GLN A 245 -7.02 5.38 3.92
C GLN A 245 -6.30 6.53 4.66
N PHE A 246 -6.86 6.99 5.78
CA PHE A 246 -6.30 8.05 6.65
C PHE A 246 -6.10 7.56 8.10
N THR A 247 -6.05 6.24 8.29
CA THR A 247 -5.88 5.60 9.60
C THR A 247 -4.50 5.89 10.18
N LYS A 248 -4.45 6.48 11.37
CA LYS A 248 -3.17 6.70 12.06
C LYS A 248 -2.59 5.41 12.60
N GLN A 249 -1.30 5.22 12.40
CA GLN A 249 -0.47 4.29 13.16
C GLN A 249 -0.42 4.71 14.64
N SER A 250 -0.21 3.75 15.53
CA SER A 250 -0.02 4.06 16.96
C SER A 250 1.44 4.41 17.23
N ARG A 251 1.69 5.13 18.33
CA ARG A 251 3.07 5.47 18.75
C ARG A 251 3.94 4.25 18.99
N SER A 252 3.35 3.12 19.35
CA SER A 252 4.09 1.89 19.59
C SER A 252 4.33 1.09 18.31
N SER A 253 3.54 1.31 17.24
CA SER A 253 3.71 0.64 15.95
C SER A 253 4.67 1.34 15.00
N MET A 254 5.14 2.54 15.36
CA MET A 254 5.96 3.39 14.51
C MET A 254 7.15 3.94 15.29
N GLU A 255 8.32 3.96 14.66
CA GLU A 255 9.50 4.66 15.17
C GLU A 255 9.70 5.92 14.33
N ASP A 256 9.65 7.09 14.98
CA ASP A 256 9.96 8.38 14.35
C ASP A 256 11.48 8.66 14.31
N TYR A 257 12.29 7.82 14.97
CA TYR A 257 13.75 7.98 15.13
C TYR A 257 14.16 9.39 15.61
N GLY A 258 13.26 10.12 16.27
CA GLY A 258 13.47 11.52 16.65
C GLY A 258 13.42 12.53 15.50
N VAL A 259 12.98 12.12 14.30
CA VAL A 259 12.81 12.99 13.13
C VAL A 259 11.42 13.64 13.17
N GLY A 260 11.39 14.95 12.92
CA GLY A 260 10.16 15.74 12.85
C GLY A 260 9.25 15.31 11.69
N TYR A 261 8.03 15.84 11.66
CA TYR A 261 7.11 15.64 10.54
C TYR A 261 7.64 16.30 9.27
N ASP A 262 7.70 15.56 8.16
CA ASP A 262 8.24 16.05 6.90
C ASP A 262 7.18 16.14 5.78
N TYR A 263 6.66 17.35 5.56
CA TYR A 263 5.72 17.64 4.47
C TYR A 263 6.29 17.35 3.07
N GLY A 264 7.62 17.34 2.92
CA GLY A 264 8.31 17.04 1.65
C GLY A 264 8.75 15.58 1.52
N SER A 265 8.37 14.73 2.48
CA SER A 265 8.73 13.31 2.47
C SER A 265 8.19 12.65 1.21
N VAL A 266 9.00 11.80 0.59
CA VAL A 266 8.54 10.97 -0.54
C VAL A 266 7.40 10.03 -0.12
N MET A 267 7.26 9.74 1.18
CA MET A 267 6.19 8.92 1.76
C MET A 267 4.94 9.72 2.16
N HIS A 268 4.89 11.03 1.90
CA HIS A 268 3.73 11.85 2.22
C HIS A 268 2.75 11.86 1.05
N TYR A 269 1.47 11.61 1.32
CA TYR A 269 0.38 11.81 0.37
C TYR A 269 0.36 13.23 -0.24
N ASP A 270 -0.01 13.34 -1.52
CA ASP A 270 -0.34 14.65 -2.09
C ASP A 270 -1.54 15.29 -1.34
N GLN A 271 -1.58 16.62 -1.28
CA GLN A 271 -2.70 17.35 -0.67
C GLN A 271 -4.07 17.04 -1.30
N PHE A 272 -4.12 16.56 -2.55
CA PHE A 272 -5.34 16.26 -3.31
C PHE A 272 -5.54 14.77 -3.62
N VAL A 273 -5.09 13.85 -2.75
CA VAL A 273 -5.29 12.40 -2.95
C VAL A 273 -6.72 12.08 -3.41
N GLY A 274 -6.82 11.32 -4.49
CA GLY A 274 -8.04 11.03 -5.26
C GLY A 274 -9.08 10.17 -4.56
N PHE A 275 -8.87 9.83 -3.28
CA PHE A 275 -9.96 9.44 -2.37
C PHE A 275 -10.83 10.65 -1.96
N SER A 276 -10.57 11.83 -2.50
CA SER A 276 -11.45 12.98 -2.46
C SER A 276 -12.63 12.84 -3.43
N LEU A 277 -13.66 13.69 -3.28
CA LEU A 277 -15.02 13.66 -3.87
C LEU A 277 -15.19 13.53 -5.41
N LEU A 278 -14.25 12.95 -6.16
CA LEU A 278 -14.30 12.88 -7.62
C LEU A 278 -14.80 11.57 -8.23
N CYS A 279 -15.19 10.55 -7.45
CA CYS A 279 -15.89 9.40 -8.04
C CYS A 279 -16.93 8.82 -7.08
N THR A 280 -18.16 8.58 -7.55
CA THR A 280 -19.20 7.94 -6.75
C THR A 280 -19.08 6.42 -6.88
N VAL A 281 -18.56 5.74 -5.85
CA VAL A 281 -18.82 4.30 -5.69
C VAL A 281 -20.28 4.16 -5.25
N SER A 282 -21.11 3.58 -6.11
CA SER A 282 -22.52 3.27 -5.80
C SER A 282 -22.58 2.44 -4.53
N CYS A 283 -23.10 3.04 -3.47
CA CYS A 283 -23.31 2.38 -2.19
C CYS A 283 -24.57 1.49 -2.28
N ILE A 284 -24.53 0.31 -1.67
CA ILE A 284 -25.75 -0.43 -1.36
C ILE A 284 -26.37 0.28 -0.15
N VAL A 285 -27.56 0.82 -0.33
CA VAL A 285 -28.39 1.37 0.76
C VAL A 285 -29.27 0.24 1.29
N ASP A 286 -29.08 -0.12 2.56
CA ASP A 286 -30.11 -0.82 3.36
C ASP A 286 -31.07 0.21 3.97
#